data_AF-A0A8T0KXL6-F1
#
_entry.id   AF-A0A8T0KXL6-F1
#
_cell.length_a   1.000
_cell.length_b   1.000
_cell.length_c   1.000
_cell.angle_alpha   90.00
_cell.angle_beta   90.00
_cell.angle_gamma   90.00
#
_symmetry.space_group_name_H-M   'P 1'
#
loop_
_entity.id
_entity.type
_entity.pdbx_description
1 polymer ?
#
loop_
_entity_poly.entity_id
_entity_poly.type
_entity_poly.pdbx_seq_one_letter_code
_entity_poly.pdbx_strand_id
1 'polypeptide(L)'
;MAWNPWKFFFLCIIFFHPAIGKAKGADLPHLALDCSEERNNDNSTSQANLRTLLSSLSSNATANANGFYNNTILGTNSSDTVYGLFMCRVDVLSHACKDCVANATQTLSSDCSLSKSSVIWYDECMVRYSDRSFFSTMNTTPGYWLWNAANISSNSSSFMSLLANTIRETAREAANSTNRYSAKQENLTESQTLYCLTQCTQDLSLQQCSDCLNEAISDIPTCCNGKQGGRVLYPSCNIRYELYPFYRVTDEAPEGLVPETKYEHTDSEYSEDPGYISHNCSNNKLDADFKSKLRTLLFDLSSNATSRYGFQTQEGTAYGLFRCRIDIPARLCEQCIKNATDRITSDCGLAYAEAVIWYNHCWLRYSDRNFFSAVETSPRFGNLNMSNSSPIQSSVASELSNQLAKVATMTGNTDNKFVTDESLRLNDKQRVYILGQCSSDLSTNSCSGCLSDVIGTAIPWSSLGSVGGRVLYPSCILRFELFQFYDLTLTTPSAGPPPSPGMT
;
A
#
# COMPACT_ATOMS: atom_id res chain seq x y z
N MET A 1 -69.99 -1.64 -27.56
CA MET A 1 -70.63 -1.95 -26.26
C MET A 1 -70.20 -3.36 -25.87
N ALA A 2 -69.75 -3.72 -24.68
CA ALA A 2 -69.24 -3.05 -23.50
C ALA A 2 -68.59 -4.17 -22.66
N TRP A 3 -67.45 -3.91 -22.00
CA TRP A 3 -66.92 -4.59 -20.79
C TRP A 3 -66.58 -6.11 -20.91
N ASN A 4 -65.68 -6.74 -20.16
CA ASN A 4 -64.60 -6.43 -19.20
C ASN A 4 -64.00 -7.82 -18.83
N PRO A 5 -62.72 -8.16 -19.04
CA PRO A 5 -62.15 -9.37 -18.47
C PRO A 5 -61.37 -9.01 -17.21
N TRP A 6 -62.02 -9.18 -16.06
CA TRP A 6 -61.36 -9.13 -14.78
C TRP A 6 -60.66 -10.46 -14.50
N LYS A 7 -59.40 -10.34 -14.03
CA LYS A 7 -58.64 -11.28 -13.16
C LYS A 7 -57.85 -12.39 -13.86
N PHE A 8 -56.54 -12.16 -14.02
CA PHE A 8 -55.50 -12.70 -13.12
C PHE A 8 -54.12 -12.27 -13.66
N PHE A 9 -53.62 -11.11 -13.19
CA PHE A 9 -52.19 -10.81 -13.27
C PHE A 9 -51.70 -10.70 -11.83
N PHE A 10 -50.97 -11.72 -11.39
CA PHE A 10 -50.26 -11.72 -10.12
C PHE A 10 -49.24 -10.57 -10.13
N LEU A 11 -49.49 -9.55 -9.32
CA LEU A 11 -48.50 -8.55 -8.92
C LEU A 11 -47.47 -9.24 -8.00
N CYS A 12 -46.38 -9.74 -8.57
CA CYS A 12 -45.15 -9.98 -7.81
C CYS A 12 -44.53 -8.61 -7.49
N ILE A 13 -44.99 -7.98 -6.42
CA ILE A 13 -44.26 -6.89 -5.78
C ILE A 13 -43.04 -7.53 -5.11
N ILE A 14 -41.92 -7.60 -5.85
CA ILE A 14 -40.62 -7.85 -5.24
C ILE A 14 -40.30 -6.60 -4.44
N PHE A 15 -40.62 -6.62 -3.14
CA PHE A 15 -40.00 -5.72 -2.19
C PHE A 15 -38.51 -6.03 -2.18
N PHE A 16 -37.75 -5.37 -3.06
CA PHE A 16 -36.33 -5.16 -2.84
C PHE A 16 -36.21 -4.32 -1.57
N HIS A 17 -36.17 -5.00 -0.42
CA HIS A 17 -35.62 -4.40 0.77
C HIS A 17 -34.19 -4.03 0.40
N PRO A 18 -33.79 -2.75 0.46
CA PRO A 18 -32.39 -2.43 0.40
C PRO A 18 -31.76 -3.15 1.58
N ALA A 19 -30.91 -4.13 1.29
CA ALA A 19 -30.04 -4.67 2.30
C ALA A 19 -29.25 -3.48 2.84
N ILE A 20 -29.62 -3.04 4.03
CA ILE A 20 -28.82 -2.14 4.84
C ILE A 20 -27.55 -2.94 5.10
N GLY A 21 -26.57 -2.77 4.21
CA GLY A 21 -25.25 -3.34 4.37
C GLY A 21 -24.72 -2.82 5.70
N LYS A 22 -24.69 -3.68 6.71
CA LYS A 22 -23.83 -3.45 7.86
C LYS A 22 -22.45 -3.19 7.30
N ALA A 23 -21.85 -2.07 7.66
CA ALA A 23 -20.45 -1.80 7.40
C ALA A 23 -19.65 -3.04 7.85
N LYS A 24 -19.10 -3.79 6.88
CA LYS A 24 -18.10 -4.79 7.17
C LYS A 24 -16.93 -4.03 7.82
N GLY A 25 -16.48 -4.50 8.98
CA GLY A 25 -15.20 -4.05 9.54
C GLY A 25 -14.12 -4.19 8.47
N ALA A 26 -13.16 -3.27 8.46
CA ALA A 26 -12.14 -3.16 7.43
C ALA A 26 -11.62 -4.55 7.01
N ASP A 27 -11.99 -5.00 5.81
CA ASP A 27 -11.44 -6.21 5.19
C ASP A 27 -9.92 -5.94 5.04
N LEU A 28 -9.10 -6.57 5.87
CA LEU A 28 -7.66 -6.65 5.62
C LEU A 28 -7.52 -7.39 4.28
N PRO A 29 -6.94 -6.78 3.22
CA PRO A 29 -6.72 -7.50 1.99
C PRO A 29 -5.64 -8.56 2.22
N HIS A 30 -5.96 -9.83 1.95
CA HIS A 30 -4.96 -10.90 1.97
C HIS A 30 -3.94 -10.68 0.84
N LEU A 31 -2.70 -11.11 1.06
CA LEU A 31 -1.62 -11.06 0.08
C LEU A 31 -1.81 -12.09 -1.04
N ALA A 32 -2.24 -13.29 -0.67
CA ALA A 32 -2.53 -14.39 -1.59
C ALA A 32 -3.48 -15.41 -0.95
N LEU A 33 -4.24 -16.11 -1.78
CA LEU A 33 -5.15 -17.20 -1.41
C LEU A 33 -5.06 -18.30 -2.47
N ASP A 34 -4.82 -19.53 -2.04
CA ASP A 34 -4.89 -20.72 -2.89
C ASP A 34 -5.94 -21.69 -2.34
N CYS A 35 -6.94 -22.02 -3.14
CA CYS A 35 -7.90 -23.08 -2.84
C CYS A 35 -7.69 -24.24 -3.82
N SER A 36 -7.57 -25.48 -3.32
CA SER A 36 -7.41 -26.64 -4.20
C SER A 36 -8.61 -26.86 -5.12
N GLU A 37 -8.34 -27.31 -6.35
CA GLU A 37 -9.39 -27.75 -7.29
C GLU A 37 -10.11 -29.01 -6.82
N GLU A 38 -9.44 -29.87 -6.05
CA GLU A 38 -10.09 -31.01 -5.41
C GLU A 38 -11.10 -30.52 -4.36
N ARG A 39 -12.34 -31.01 -4.48
CA ARG A 39 -13.46 -30.59 -3.62
C ARG A 39 -13.98 -31.74 -2.77
N ASN A 40 -14.41 -31.39 -1.57
CA ASN A 40 -15.29 -32.19 -0.73
C ASN A 40 -16.73 -32.11 -1.26
N ASN A 41 -17.51 -33.16 -0.99
CA ASN A 41 -18.95 -33.12 -1.22
C ASN A 41 -19.60 -32.12 -0.26
N ASP A 42 -20.62 -31.42 -0.73
CA ASP A 42 -21.37 -30.51 0.12
C ASP A 42 -22.10 -31.27 1.25
N ASN A 43 -22.12 -30.68 2.44
CA ASN A 43 -22.63 -31.29 3.68
C ASN A 43 -21.95 -32.62 4.08
N SER A 44 -20.70 -32.85 3.65
CA SER A 44 -19.90 -33.99 4.09
C SER A 44 -19.35 -33.84 5.51
N THR A 45 -19.01 -34.97 6.15
CA THR A 45 -18.31 -34.99 7.44
C THR A 45 -16.99 -34.21 7.38
N SER A 46 -16.23 -34.32 6.27
CA SER A 46 -14.99 -33.55 6.05
C SER A 46 -15.24 -32.04 6.07
N GLN A 47 -16.34 -31.56 5.51
CA GLN A 47 -16.71 -30.13 5.54
C GLN A 47 -17.05 -29.67 6.97
N ALA A 48 -17.78 -30.48 7.74
CA ALA A 48 -18.07 -30.17 9.15
C ALA A 48 -16.79 -30.19 10.01
N ASN A 49 -15.88 -31.12 9.76
CA ASN A 49 -14.59 -31.20 10.43
C ASN A 49 -13.68 -30.02 10.06
N LEU A 50 -13.71 -29.55 8.81
CA LEU A 50 -13.01 -28.33 8.39
C LEU A 50 -13.54 -27.10 9.13
N ARG A 51 -14.86 -26.92 9.25
CA ARG A 51 -15.43 -25.80 10.03
C ARG A 51 -15.00 -25.85 11.50
N THR A 52 -14.97 -27.05 12.08
CA THR A 52 -14.49 -27.29 13.44
C THR A 52 -13.01 -26.94 13.58
N LEU A 53 -12.18 -27.34 12.60
CA LEU A 53 -10.75 -27.02 12.55
C LEU A 53 -10.52 -25.51 12.49
N LEU A 54 -11.17 -24.80 11.55
CA LEU A 54 -11.01 -23.35 11.38
C LEU A 54 -11.44 -22.58 12.65
N SER A 55 -12.54 -23.00 13.28
CA SER A 55 -12.95 -22.45 14.58
C SER A 55 -11.90 -22.70 15.67
N SER A 56 -11.32 -23.90 15.71
CA SER A 56 -10.26 -24.25 16.66
C SER A 56 -8.98 -23.45 16.42
N LEU A 57 -8.60 -23.18 15.17
CA LEU A 57 -7.42 -22.36 14.87
C LEU A 57 -7.64 -20.92 15.33
N SER A 58 -8.79 -20.33 15.02
CA SER A 58 -9.14 -18.97 15.46
C SER A 58 -9.18 -18.82 16.98
N SER A 59 -9.76 -19.80 17.70
CA SER A 59 -9.85 -19.73 19.16
C SER A 59 -8.50 -19.89 19.88
N ASN A 60 -7.53 -20.55 19.24
CA ASN A 60 -6.20 -20.80 19.83
C ASN A 60 -5.13 -19.77 19.44
N ALA A 61 -5.48 -18.76 18.63
CA ALA A 61 -4.66 -17.58 18.40
C ALA A 61 -4.64 -16.67 19.66
N THR A 62 -4.10 -17.18 20.76
CA THR A 62 -4.00 -16.51 22.06
C THR A 62 -2.57 -16.01 22.30
N ALA A 63 -2.41 -15.04 23.21
CA ALA A 63 -1.12 -14.39 23.50
C ALA A 63 0.00 -15.33 23.98
N ASN A 64 -0.33 -16.56 24.40
CA ASN A 64 0.62 -17.53 24.95
C ASN A 64 1.08 -18.59 23.93
N ALA A 65 0.48 -18.64 22.74
CA ALA A 65 1.00 -19.43 21.63
C ALA A 65 1.97 -18.51 20.88
N ASN A 66 3.25 -18.87 20.76
CA ASN A 66 4.33 -18.10 20.13
C ASN A 66 4.09 -17.83 18.61
N GLY A 67 2.92 -17.32 18.24
CA GLY A 67 2.46 -17.15 16.88
C GLY A 67 2.19 -18.45 16.13
N PHE A 68 2.18 -19.63 16.75
CA PHE A 68 2.05 -20.91 16.03
C PHE A 68 1.16 -21.90 16.76
N TYR A 69 0.28 -22.57 16.02
CA TYR A 69 -0.57 -23.64 16.53
C TYR A 69 -0.98 -24.56 15.38
N ASN A 70 -1.01 -25.86 15.63
CA ASN A 70 -1.53 -26.85 14.72
C ASN A 70 -2.60 -27.70 15.40
N ASN A 71 -3.52 -28.23 14.62
CA ASN A 71 -4.55 -29.14 15.11
C ASN A 71 -4.97 -30.15 14.04
N THR A 72 -5.49 -31.28 14.50
CA THR A 72 -6.06 -32.33 13.66
C THR A 72 -7.46 -32.65 14.17
N ILE A 73 -8.44 -32.58 13.28
CA ILE A 73 -9.80 -33.06 13.57
C ILE A 73 -9.92 -34.45 12.97
N LEU A 74 -9.95 -35.47 13.84
CA LEU A 74 -10.02 -36.87 13.43
C LEU A 74 -11.40 -37.20 12.88
N GLY A 75 -11.42 -37.76 11.68
CA GLY A 75 -12.59 -38.32 11.04
C GLY A 75 -12.89 -39.74 11.52
N THR A 76 -14.11 -40.23 11.26
CA THR A 76 -14.42 -41.67 11.43
C THR A 76 -13.66 -42.50 10.38
N ASN A 77 -13.48 -41.95 9.19
CA ASN A 77 -12.60 -42.48 8.14
C ASN A 77 -11.42 -41.52 7.87
N SER A 78 -10.37 -42.02 7.23
CA SER A 78 -9.21 -41.19 6.85
C SER A 78 -9.60 -40.02 5.94
N SER A 79 -10.60 -40.19 5.06
CA SER A 79 -11.13 -39.14 4.17
C SER A 79 -11.86 -38.01 4.91
N ASP A 80 -12.23 -38.22 6.17
CA ASP A 80 -12.93 -37.22 6.99
C ASP A 80 -11.96 -36.45 7.89
N THR A 81 -10.70 -36.88 7.99
CA THR A 81 -9.68 -36.23 8.82
C THR A 81 -9.17 -34.95 8.16
N VAL A 82 -9.03 -33.87 8.92
CA VAL A 82 -8.52 -32.59 8.42
C VAL A 82 -7.40 -32.08 9.34
N TYR A 83 -6.31 -31.62 8.72
CA TYR A 83 -5.12 -31.08 9.36
C TYR A 83 -5.04 -29.58 9.10
N GLY A 84 -4.65 -28.79 10.10
CA GLY A 84 -4.45 -27.36 9.91
C GLY A 84 -3.46 -26.74 10.87
N LEU A 85 -2.91 -25.60 10.46
CA LEU A 85 -2.10 -24.75 11.32
C LEU A 85 -2.30 -23.28 10.98
N PHE A 86 -1.88 -22.42 11.90
CA PHE A 86 -1.57 -21.03 11.58
C PHE A 86 -0.15 -20.69 12.02
N MET A 87 0.41 -19.67 11.38
CA MET A 87 1.65 -19.02 11.80
C MET A 87 1.53 -17.50 11.65
N CYS A 88 1.67 -16.77 12.75
CA CYS A 88 1.81 -15.33 12.77
C CYS A 88 3.29 -14.93 12.63
N ARG A 89 3.53 -13.74 12.09
CA ARG A 89 4.86 -13.14 12.09
C ARG A 89 5.29 -12.86 13.51
N VAL A 90 6.54 -13.17 13.86
CA VAL A 90 7.00 -13.19 15.26
C VAL A 90 6.99 -11.80 15.93
N ASP A 91 7.16 -10.73 15.17
CA ASP A 91 7.14 -9.34 15.66
C ASP A 91 5.73 -8.73 15.81
N VAL A 92 4.69 -9.46 15.42
CA VAL A 92 3.29 -8.99 15.47
C VAL A 92 2.72 -9.17 16.87
N LEU A 93 1.98 -8.17 17.35
CA LEU A 93 1.30 -8.25 18.66
C LEU A 93 0.26 -9.36 18.68
N SER A 94 0.07 -9.95 19.86
CA SER A 94 -0.88 -11.04 20.06
C SER A 94 -2.30 -10.73 19.59
N HIS A 95 -2.79 -9.49 19.78
CA HIS A 95 -4.12 -9.11 19.32
C HIS A 95 -4.21 -9.03 17.79
N ALA A 96 -3.19 -8.46 17.13
CA ALA A 96 -3.14 -8.36 15.68
C ALA A 96 -2.99 -9.75 15.03
N CYS A 97 -2.21 -10.65 15.64
CA CYS A 97 -2.15 -12.06 15.26
C CYS A 97 -3.54 -12.73 15.37
N LYS A 98 -4.25 -12.53 16.49
CA LYS A 98 -5.60 -13.06 16.70
C LYS A 98 -6.58 -12.56 15.63
N ASP A 99 -6.60 -11.26 15.37
CA ASP A 99 -7.48 -10.65 14.39
C ASP A 99 -7.17 -11.16 12.97
N CYS A 100 -5.88 -11.30 12.64
CA CYS A 100 -5.44 -11.88 11.37
C CYS A 100 -5.92 -13.32 11.19
N VAL A 101 -5.73 -14.19 12.19
CA VAL A 101 -6.15 -15.60 12.10
C VAL A 101 -7.67 -15.70 12.05
N ALA A 102 -8.40 -14.85 12.78
CA ALA A 102 -9.86 -14.79 12.69
C ALA A 102 -10.33 -14.41 11.29
N ASN A 103 -9.76 -13.36 10.69
CA ASN A 103 -10.09 -12.95 9.32
C ASN A 103 -9.71 -14.02 8.29
N ALA A 104 -8.53 -14.62 8.43
CA ALA A 104 -8.06 -15.68 7.54
C ALA A 104 -8.99 -16.91 7.58
N THR A 105 -9.34 -17.39 8.77
CA THR A 105 -10.24 -18.54 8.94
C THR A 105 -11.67 -18.24 8.46
N GLN A 106 -12.13 -16.99 8.59
CA GLN A 106 -13.41 -16.54 8.03
C GLN A 106 -13.38 -16.56 6.49
N THR A 107 -12.36 -15.98 5.87
CA THR A 107 -12.18 -15.98 4.40
C THR A 107 -12.06 -17.40 3.85
N LEU A 108 -11.29 -18.27 4.50
CA LEU A 108 -11.19 -19.68 4.11
C LEU A 108 -12.54 -20.40 4.21
N SER A 109 -13.34 -20.07 5.24
CA SER A 109 -14.67 -20.66 5.44
C SER A 109 -15.68 -20.22 4.38
N SER A 110 -15.50 -19.06 3.75
CA SER A 110 -16.36 -18.59 2.64
C SER A 110 -15.82 -19.04 1.30
N ASP A 111 -14.57 -18.72 1.00
CA ASP A 111 -14.03 -18.72 -0.36
C ASP A 111 -13.46 -20.09 -0.75
N CYS A 112 -12.95 -20.85 0.23
CA CYS A 112 -12.42 -22.21 0.03
C CYS A 112 -13.28 -23.29 0.71
N SER A 113 -14.55 -23.01 1.02
CA SER A 113 -15.44 -23.84 1.85
C SER A 113 -15.59 -25.32 1.43
N LEU A 114 -15.34 -25.63 0.15
CA LEU A 114 -15.41 -26.98 -0.40
C LEU A 114 -14.04 -27.54 -0.81
N SER A 115 -12.97 -26.74 -0.80
CA SER A 115 -11.64 -27.22 -1.20
C SER A 115 -11.05 -28.15 -0.14
N LYS A 116 -10.36 -29.20 -0.57
CA LYS A 116 -9.71 -30.17 0.33
C LYS A 116 -8.46 -29.64 1.00
N SER A 117 -7.76 -28.72 0.35
CA SER A 117 -6.63 -28.00 0.94
C SER A 117 -6.67 -26.54 0.52
N SER A 118 -6.08 -25.70 1.37
CA SER A 118 -5.93 -24.28 1.08
C SER A 118 -4.86 -23.66 1.96
N VAL A 119 -4.31 -22.54 1.48
CA VAL A 119 -3.44 -21.66 2.24
C VAL A 119 -3.76 -20.20 1.90
N ILE A 120 -3.81 -19.36 2.92
CA ILE A 120 -4.01 -17.92 2.82
C ILE A 120 -2.89 -17.19 3.55
N TRP A 121 -2.37 -16.12 2.94
CA TRP A 121 -1.33 -15.28 3.53
C TRP A 121 -1.82 -13.84 3.69
N TYR A 122 -1.59 -13.29 4.86
CA TYR A 122 -1.69 -11.89 5.20
C TYR A 122 -0.28 -11.34 5.51
N ASP A 123 -0.18 -10.03 5.75
CA ASP A 123 1.09 -9.44 6.20
C ASP A 123 1.49 -9.95 7.60
N GLU A 124 0.47 -10.20 8.43
CA GLU A 124 0.60 -10.54 9.84
C GLU A 124 0.58 -12.05 10.12
N CYS A 125 -0.08 -12.87 9.28
CA CYS A 125 -0.22 -14.30 9.51
C CYS A 125 -0.47 -15.14 8.24
N MET A 126 -0.29 -16.45 8.36
CA MET A 126 -0.68 -17.46 7.38
C MET A 126 -1.55 -18.52 8.05
N VAL A 127 -2.58 -19.01 7.34
CA VAL A 127 -3.42 -20.14 7.77
C VAL A 127 -3.46 -21.17 6.66
N ARG A 128 -3.28 -22.45 7.01
CA ARG A 128 -3.26 -23.57 6.06
C ARG A 128 -4.06 -24.75 6.58
N TYR A 129 -4.81 -25.41 5.70
CA TYR A 129 -5.43 -26.71 5.99
C TYR A 129 -5.30 -27.70 4.82
N SER A 130 -5.50 -28.98 5.10
CA SER A 130 -5.44 -30.07 4.13
C SER A 130 -6.14 -31.34 4.66
N ASP A 131 -6.63 -32.18 3.77
CA ASP A 131 -7.09 -33.55 4.04
C ASP A 131 -5.93 -34.55 4.21
N ARG A 132 -4.71 -34.15 3.85
CA ARG A 132 -3.47 -34.90 4.06
C ARG A 132 -2.59 -34.22 5.09
N SER A 133 -1.99 -35.00 5.98
CA SER A 133 -1.01 -34.47 6.94
C SER A 133 0.17 -33.82 6.20
N PHE A 134 0.53 -32.60 6.61
CA PHE A 134 1.66 -31.84 6.09
C PHE A 134 2.60 -31.34 7.19
N PHE A 135 2.35 -31.72 8.45
CA PHE A 135 3.18 -31.30 9.57
C PHE A 135 4.60 -31.84 9.45
N SER A 136 5.56 -31.02 9.86
CA SER A 136 7.00 -31.33 9.82
C SER A 136 7.50 -31.77 8.44
N THR A 137 6.80 -31.37 7.39
CA THR A 137 7.11 -31.69 6.00
C THR A 137 7.24 -30.39 5.21
N MET A 138 8.47 -30.10 4.78
CA MET A 138 8.74 -28.94 3.93
C MET A 138 7.92 -29.02 2.64
N ASN A 139 7.30 -27.89 2.29
CA ASN A 139 6.56 -27.70 1.07
C ASN A 139 6.65 -26.23 0.62
N THR A 140 7.04 -26.03 -0.64
CA THR A 140 7.17 -24.73 -1.30
C THR A 140 6.07 -24.45 -2.33
N THR A 141 5.10 -25.36 -2.46
CA THR A 141 4.00 -25.26 -3.44
C THR A 141 2.63 -25.17 -2.76
N PRO A 142 1.79 -24.20 -3.14
CA PRO A 142 2.04 -23.15 -4.16
C PRO A 142 2.99 -22.06 -3.65
N GLY A 143 3.70 -21.39 -4.57
CA GLY A 143 4.56 -20.26 -4.27
C GLY A 143 4.03 -18.96 -4.84
N TYR A 144 4.08 -17.89 -4.06
CA TYR A 144 3.67 -16.55 -4.48
C TYR A 144 4.81 -15.55 -4.31
N TRP A 145 4.93 -14.65 -5.30
CA TRP A 145 5.94 -13.60 -5.31
C TRP A 145 5.27 -12.25 -5.40
N LEU A 146 5.72 -11.33 -4.56
CA LEU A 146 5.28 -9.94 -4.56
C LEU A 146 6.52 -9.06 -4.59
N TRP A 147 6.44 -7.92 -5.25
CA TRP A 147 7.55 -6.99 -5.31
C TRP A 147 7.08 -5.55 -5.19
N ASN A 148 7.98 -4.74 -4.66
CA ASN A 148 7.84 -3.30 -4.68
C ASN A 148 7.85 -2.82 -6.14
N ALA A 149 6.90 -1.98 -6.52
CA ALA A 149 6.83 -1.44 -7.88
C ALA A 149 8.03 -0.54 -8.22
N ALA A 150 8.67 0.05 -7.22
CA ALA A 150 9.88 0.86 -7.36
C ALA A 150 11.12 0.01 -7.67
N ASN A 151 11.96 0.53 -8.57
CA ASN A 151 13.25 -0.06 -8.89
C ASN A 151 14.37 0.64 -8.12
N ILE A 152 15.48 -0.05 -7.95
CA ILE A 152 16.74 0.54 -7.50
C ILE A 152 17.29 1.44 -8.61
N SER A 153 17.37 2.73 -8.35
CA SER A 153 17.73 3.76 -9.35
C SER A 153 19.22 3.77 -9.71
N SER A 154 20.09 3.32 -8.80
CA SER A 154 21.55 3.29 -9.00
C SER A 154 22.18 2.09 -8.28
N ASN A 155 23.30 1.58 -8.82
CA ASN A 155 24.10 0.51 -8.21
C ASN A 155 23.31 -0.78 -7.90
N SER A 156 22.38 -1.16 -8.79
CA SER A 156 21.54 -2.36 -8.63
C SER A 156 22.35 -3.63 -8.34
N SER A 157 23.52 -3.81 -8.99
CA SER A 157 24.40 -4.96 -8.71
C SER A 157 24.94 -4.98 -7.27
N SER A 158 25.37 -3.83 -6.75
CA SER A 158 25.83 -3.70 -5.36
C SER A 158 24.69 -3.93 -4.38
N PHE A 159 23.50 -3.38 -4.66
CA PHE A 159 22.30 -3.64 -3.86
C PHE A 159 21.95 -5.12 -3.83
N MET A 160 21.87 -5.78 -4.99
CA MET A 160 21.53 -7.21 -5.06
C MET A 160 22.58 -8.08 -4.36
N SER A 161 23.85 -7.67 -4.38
CA SER A 161 24.93 -8.36 -3.64
C SER A 161 24.77 -8.20 -2.13
N LEU A 162 24.47 -7.00 -1.64
CA LEU A 162 24.18 -6.74 -0.23
C LEU A 162 22.96 -7.55 0.21
N LEU A 163 21.84 -7.44 -0.53
CA LEU A 163 20.62 -8.19 -0.28
C LEU A 163 20.88 -9.68 -0.17
N ALA A 164 21.57 -10.27 -1.15
CA ALA A 164 21.83 -11.70 -1.19
C ALA A 164 22.68 -12.17 0.01
N ASN A 165 23.61 -11.34 0.50
CA ASN A 165 24.40 -11.68 1.68
C ASN A 165 23.56 -11.55 2.95
N THR A 166 22.90 -10.41 3.14
CA THR A 166 22.08 -10.12 4.34
C THR A 166 20.95 -11.13 4.50
N ILE A 167 20.19 -11.43 3.44
CA ILE A 167 19.04 -12.34 3.53
C ILE A 167 19.47 -13.80 3.78
N ARG A 168 20.61 -14.25 3.23
CA ARG A 168 21.16 -15.58 3.52
C ARG A 168 21.63 -15.71 4.96
N GLU A 169 22.27 -14.68 5.49
CA GLU A 169 22.67 -14.66 6.90
C GLU A 169 21.44 -14.67 7.82
N THR A 170 20.44 -13.84 7.49
CA THR A 170 19.14 -13.83 8.18
C THR A 170 18.48 -15.21 8.14
N ALA A 171 18.48 -15.89 6.98
CA ALA A 171 17.93 -17.24 6.85
C ALA A 171 18.64 -18.29 7.71
N ARG A 172 19.97 -18.23 7.80
CA ARG A 172 20.75 -19.14 8.65
C ARG A 172 20.41 -18.96 10.14
N GLU A 173 20.27 -17.71 10.57
CA GLU A 173 19.86 -17.40 11.94
C GLU A 173 18.42 -17.84 12.22
N ALA A 174 17.50 -17.59 11.28
CA ALA A 174 16.11 -18.01 11.41
C ALA A 174 16.01 -19.52 11.56
N ALA A 175 16.69 -20.30 10.70
CA ALA A 175 16.73 -21.75 10.81
C ALA A 175 17.20 -22.19 12.20
N ASN A 176 18.31 -21.63 12.68
CA ASN A 176 18.92 -21.94 13.98
C ASN A 176 18.12 -21.46 15.20
N SER A 177 17.22 -20.50 15.03
CA SER A 177 16.40 -19.96 16.12
C SER A 177 15.29 -20.92 16.55
N THR A 178 14.91 -20.87 17.83
CA THR A 178 13.78 -21.65 18.38
C THR A 178 12.45 -21.28 17.73
N ASN A 179 12.25 -20.00 17.38
CA ASN A 179 11.00 -19.50 16.79
C ASN A 179 10.98 -19.57 15.26
N ARG A 180 12.02 -20.13 14.63
CA ARG A 180 12.19 -20.21 13.17
C ARG A 180 12.10 -18.85 12.46
N TYR A 181 12.66 -17.80 13.07
CA TYR A 181 12.54 -16.41 12.64
C TYR A 181 13.84 -15.65 12.85
N SER A 182 14.18 -14.77 11.90
CA SER A 182 15.19 -13.73 12.10
C SER A 182 14.86 -12.51 11.23
N ALA A 183 15.33 -11.36 11.67
CA ALA A 183 15.28 -10.12 10.90
C ALA A 183 16.59 -9.34 11.07
N LYS A 184 17.05 -8.71 9.99
CA LYS A 184 18.28 -7.91 9.96
C LYS A 184 18.09 -6.59 9.25
N GLN A 185 18.94 -5.63 9.61
CA GLN A 185 19.06 -4.32 8.98
C GLN A 185 20.49 -4.14 8.53
N GLU A 186 20.68 -3.63 7.30
CA GLU A 186 21.99 -3.28 6.79
C GLU A 186 21.95 -1.91 6.12
N ASN A 187 22.93 -1.06 6.39
CA ASN A 187 22.98 0.27 5.79
C ASN A 187 23.39 0.15 4.31
N LEU A 188 22.52 0.65 3.42
CA LEU A 188 22.82 0.75 1.99
C LEU A 188 23.54 2.07 1.68
N THR A 189 23.04 3.16 2.26
CA THR A 189 23.65 4.50 2.22
C THR A 189 23.48 5.18 3.59
N GLU A 190 23.94 6.42 3.75
CA GLU A 190 23.71 7.20 4.98
C GLU A 190 22.21 7.42 5.29
N SER A 191 21.34 7.32 4.28
CA SER A 191 19.91 7.63 4.40
C SER A 191 18.98 6.46 4.06
N GLN A 192 19.55 5.32 3.65
CA GLN A 192 18.79 4.14 3.23
C GLN A 192 19.29 2.89 3.96
N THR A 193 18.34 2.14 4.49
CA THR A 193 18.58 0.90 5.22
C THR A 193 17.81 -0.22 4.53
N LEU A 194 18.50 -1.33 4.26
CA LEU A 194 17.89 -2.58 3.82
C LEU A 194 17.34 -3.32 5.03
N TYR A 195 16.06 -3.67 4.99
CA TYR A 195 15.38 -4.48 5.99
C TYR A 195 15.13 -5.86 5.40
N CYS A 196 15.55 -6.91 6.10
CA CYS A 196 15.38 -8.31 5.73
C CYS A 196 14.68 -9.08 6.84
N LEU A 197 13.75 -9.97 6.49
CA LEU A 197 13.04 -10.86 7.41
C LEU A 197 12.88 -12.23 6.77
N THR A 198 13.13 -13.28 7.54
CA THR A 198 12.91 -14.66 7.12
C THR A 198 12.20 -15.44 8.22
N GLN A 199 11.29 -16.33 7.84
CA GLN A 199 10.53 -17.14 8.79
C GLN A 199 10.12 -18.50 8.22
N CYS A 200 10.15 -19.56 9.03
CA CYS A 200 9.57 -20.87 8.71
C CYS A 200 8.48 -21.25 9.70
N THR A 201 7.63 -22.20 9.33
CA THR A 201 6.71 -22.84 10.27
C THR A 201 7.49 -23.58 11.36
N GLN A 202 7.04 -23.47 12.62
CA GLN A 202 7.79 -23.93 13.79
C GLN A 202 7.90 -25.46 13.89
N ASP A 203 7.06 -26.18 13.16
CA ASP A 203 7.05 -27.65 13.08
C ASP A 203 8.18 -28.22 12.21
N LEU A 204 8.93 -27.39 11.49
CA LEU A 204 10.08 -27.84 10.70
C LEU A 204 11.33 -28.07 11.54
N SER A 205 12.11 -29.07 11.12
CA SER A 205 13.49 -29.23 11.55
C SER A 205 14.37 -28.06 11.09
N LEU A 206 15.54 -27.91 11.73
CA LEU A 206 16.59 -26.97 11.34
C LEU A 206 16.91 -27.04 9.84
N GLN A 207 17.13 -28.26 9.34
CA GLN A 207 17.51 -28.51 7.96
C GLN A 207 16.38 -28.13 7.00
N GLN A 208 15.15 -28.59 7.26
CA GLN A 208 13.99 -28.26 6.42
C GLN A 208 13.69 -26.76 6.36
N CYS A 209 13.85 -26.04 7.47
CA CYS A 209 13.70 -24.59 7.47
C CYS A 209 14.80 -23.91 6.64
N SER A 210 16.06 -24.33 6.81
CA SER A 210 17.18 -23.82 6.00
C SER A 210 16.94 -24.07 4.51
N ASP A 211 16.53 -25.28 4.12
CA ASP A 211 16.29 -25.64 2.72
C ASP A 211 15.15 -24.81 2.11
N CYS A 212 14.03 -24.66 2.83
CA CYS A 212 12.91 -23.84 2.40
C CYS A 212 13.32 -22.37 2.18
N LEU A 213 14.04 -21.78 3.14
CA LEU A 213 14.48 -20.39 3.02
C LEU A 213 15.50 -20.21 1.89
N ASN A 214 16.37 -21.18 1.64
CA ASN A 214 17.29 -21.13 0.51
C ASN A 214 16.58 -21.24 -0.84
N GLU A 215 15.53 -22.07 -0.95
CA GLU A 215 14.66 -22.09 -2.14
C GLU A 215 13.99 -20.73 -2.34
N ALA A 216 13.40 -20.16 -1.29
CA ALA A 216 12.76 -18.84 -1.36
C ALA A 216 13.74 -17.74 -1.78
N ILE A 217 14.98 -17.77 -1.28
CA ILE A 217 16.05 -16.83 -1.67
C ILE A 217 16.44 -17.03 -3.13
N SER A 218 16.42 -18.27 -3.63
CA SER A 218 16.78 -18.58 -5.02
C SER A 218 15.81 -18.03 -6.06
N ASP A 219 14.59 -17.67 -5.64
CA ASP A 219 13.58 -17.04 -6.50
C ASP A 219 13.78 -15.52 -6.65
N ILE A 220 14.51 -14.85 -5.74
CA ILE A 220 14.72 -13.39 -5.76
C ILE A 220 15.25 -12.89 -7.13
N PRO A 221 16.28 -13.50 -7.75
CA PRO A 221 16.79 -13.05 -9.04
C PRO A 221 15.78 -13.14 -10.19
N THR A 222 14.75 -13.97 -10.05
CA THR A 222 13.71 -14.16 -11.09
C THR A 222 12.50 -13.27 -10.83
N CYS A 223 12.01 -13.22 -9.58
CA CYS A 223 10.80 -12.46 -9.25
C CYS A 223 11.04 -10.96 -9.08
N CYS A 224 12.21 -10.60 -8.55
CA CYS A 224 12.36 -9.37 -7.78
C CYS A 224 13.69 -8.66 -8.06
N ASN A 225 14.39 -9.03 -9.14
CA ASN A 225 15.69 -8.47 -9.48
C ASN A 225 15.63 -6.95 -9.67
N GLY A 226 16.50 -6.24 -8.95
CA GLY A 226 16.57 -4.77 -8.99
C GLY A 226 15.37 -4.04 -8.38
N LYS A 227 14.46 -4.74 -7.70
CA LYS A 227 13.34 -4.13 -6.97
C LYS A 227 13.78 -3.64 -5.59
N GLN A 228 13.21 -2.52 -5.14
CA GLN A 228 13.49 -1.98 -3.78
C GLN A 228 13.01 -2.92 -2.66
N GLY A 229 12.05 -3.79 -2.97
CA GLY A 229 11.52 -4.78 -2.04
C GLY A 229 10.92 -5.97 -2.76
N GLY A 230 10.82 -7.07 -2.03
CA GLY A 230 10.35 -8.35 -2.56
C GLY A 230 9.90 -9.28 -1.44
N ARG A 231 8.97 -10.18 -1.78
CA ARG A 231 8.46 -11.23 -0.91
C ARG A 231 8.37 -12.53 -1.68
N VAL A 232 8.71 -13.62 -1.00
CA VAL A 232 8.42 -14.98 -1.46
C VAL A 232 7.64 -15.67 -0.35
N LEU A 233 6.45 -16.12 -0.69
CA LEU A 233 5.49 -16.74 0.23
C LEU A 233 5.34 -18.21 -0.15
N TYR A 234 5.85 -19.09 0.71
CA TYR A 234 5.63 -20.52 0.61
C TYR A 234 4.75 -21.01 1.77
N PRO A 235 4.19 -22.23 1.67
CA PRO A 235 3.40 -22.82 2.75
C PRO A 235 4.22 -23.17 3.99
N SER A 236 5.55 -23.28 3.88
CA SER A 236 6.44 -23.69 4.98
C SER A 236 7.44 -22.61 5.41
N CYS A 237 7.64 -21.57 4.60
CA CYS A 237 8.49 -20.45 4.94
C CYS A 237 8.17 -19.21 4.10
N ASN A 238 8.71 -18.06 4.49
CA ASN A 238 8.63 -16.84 3.71
C ASN A 238 9.87 -15.97 3.93
N ILE A 239 10.15 -15.12 2.94
CA ILE A 239 11.12 -14.05 3.05
C ILE A 239 10.49 -12.72 2.64
N ARG A 240 10.96 -11.62 3.24
CA ARG A 240 10.62 -10.26 2.83
C ARG A 240 11.86 -9.38 2.95
N TYR A 241 12.04 -8.51 1.97
CA TYR A 241 12.98 -7.38 2.08
C TYR A 241 12.35 -6.10 1.56
N GLU A 242 12.73 -4.95 2.12
CA GLU A 242 12.28 -3.61 1.72
C GLU A 242 13.37 -2.57 2.09
N LEU A 243 13.24 -1.36 1.54
CA LEU A 243 14.04 -0.18 1.95
C LEU A 243 13.35 0.71 3.01
N TYR A 244 12.26 0.23 3.58
CA TYR A 244 11.55 0.87 4.69
C TYR A 244 11.33 -0.15 5.81
N PRO A 245 11.26 0.28 7.09
CA PRO A 245 11.05 -0.63 8.21
C PRO A 245 9.68 -1.29 8.06
N PHE A 246 9.55 -2.60 8.23
CA PHE A 246 8.24 -3.27 8.15
C PHE A 246 7.97 -4.26 9.28
N TYR A 247 8.93 -4.39 10.18
CA TYR A 247 8.86 -5.21 11.37
C TYR A 247 9.32 -4.39 12.58
N ARG A 248 8.92 -4.84 13.77
CA ARG A 248 9.28 -4.20 15.04
C ARG A 248 10.59 -4.77 15.58
N VAL A 249 11.43 -3.93 16.16
CA VAL A 249 12.65 -4.36 16.86
C VAL A 249 12.38 -4.32 18.35
N THR A 250 11.89 -5.43 18.94
CA THR A 250 11.74 -5.72 20.39
C THR A 250 11.45 -4.55 21.35
N ASP A 251 10.74 -3.51 20.88
CA ASP A 251 10.31 -2.36 21.67
C ASP A 251 8.81 -2.51 21.92
N GLU A 252 8.37 -2.12 23.11
CA GLU A 252 6.96 -2.08 23.46
C GLU A 252 6.21 -1.04 22.59
N ALA A 253 4.88 -1.14 22.54
CA ALA A 253 4.06 -0.12 21.89
C ALA A 253 4.32 1.25 22.55
N PRO A 254 4.20 2.37 21.81
CA PRO A 254 4.45 3.70 22.37
C PRO A 254 3.58 3.97 23.60
N GLU A 255 4.21 4.10 24.77
CA GLU A 255 3.57 4.61 25.97
C GLU A 255 3.45 6.14 25.87
N GLY A 256 2.25 6.62 25.54
CA GLY A 256 1.95 8.05 25.49
C GLY A 256 1.89 8.64 24.08
N LEU A 257 2.06 9.96 23.99
CA LEU A 257 1.94 10.68 22.73
C LEU A 257 3.24 10.54 21.91
N VAL A 258 3.08 10.12 20.66
CA VAL A 258 4.14 10.12 19.67
C VAL A 258 4.42 11.57 19.26
N PRO A 259 5.70 11.97 19.08
CA PRO A 259 6.03 13.33 18.66
C PRO A 259 5.32 13.71 17.35
N GLU A 260 4.69 14.87 17.37
CA GLU A 260 4.05 15.51 16.23
C GLU A 260 5.04 16.41 15.48
N THR A 261 4.81 16.59 14.19
CA THR A 261 5.50 17.60 13.40
C THR A 261 5.21 19.01 13.90
N LYS A 262 6.22 19.88 13.83
CA LYS A 262 6.09 21.31 14.15
C LYS A 262 6.06 22.10 12.85
N TYR A 263 4.86 22.51 12.42
CA TYR A 263 4.67 23.35 11.23
C TYR A 263 3.99 24.68 11.56
N GLU A 264 4.16 25.66 10.67
CA GLU A 264 3.43 26.92 10.76
C GLU A 264 1.93 26.69 10.53
N HIS A 265 1.09 27.49 11.20
CA HIS A 265 -0.37 27.35 11.27
C HIS A 265 -1.06 27.33 9.89
N THR A 266 -0.41 27.89 8.86
CA THR A 266 -0.88 27.93 7.47
C THR A 266 -0.90 26.56 6.79
N ASP A 267 -0.20 25.57 7.34
CA ASP A 267 -0.18 24.18 6.87
C ASP A 267 -1.12 23.25 7.67
N SER A 268 -1.62 23.70 8.82
CA SER A 268 -2.45 22.92 9.75
C SER A 268 -3.95 23.12 9.61
N GLU A 269 -4.38 24.22 9.01
CA GLU A 269 -5.79 24.47 8.70
C GLU A 269 -6.07 24.26 7.21
N TYR A 270 -7.26 23.75 6.87
CA TYR A 270 -7.75 23.74 5.50
C TYR A 270 -7.90 25.20 5.02
N SER A 271 -6.80 25.77 4.52
CA SER A 271 -6.75 27.14 4.00
C SER A 271 -7.54 27.20 2.71
N GLU A 272 -8.43 28.19 2.57
CA GLU A 272 -9.09 28.44 1.29
C GLU A 272 -8.09 28.89 0.21
N ASP A 273 -6.98 29.52 0.60
CA ASP A 273 -6.00 30.03 -0.36
C ASP A 273 -4.90 28.99 -0.69
N PRO A 274 -4.51 28.86 -1.99
CA PRO A 274 -3.41 28.00 -2.39
C PRO A 274 -2.06 28.54 -1.87
N GLY A 275 -1.52 27.92 -0.82
CA GLY A 275 -0.19 28.24 -0.28
C GLY A 275 0.94 27.74 -1.17
N TYR A 276 1.90 28.60 -1.48
CA TYR A 276 3.14 28.24 -2.20
C TYR A 276 4.04 27.38 -1.31
N ILE A 277 4.62 26.30 -1.87
CA ILE A 277 5.56 25.43 -1.15
C ILE A 277 6.98 25.64 -1.67
N SER A 278 7.21 25.31 -2.94
CA SER A 278 8.55 25.29 -3.54
C SER A 278 8.48 25.28 -5.06
N HIS A 279 9.59 25.60 -5.72
CA HIS A 279 9.77 25.42 -7.14
C HIS A 279 11.21 25.02 -7.46
N ASN A 280 11.42 24.52 -8.67
CA ASN A 280 12.74 24.26 -9.21
C ASN A 280 12.75 24.61 -10.71
N CYS A 281 13.78 25.33 -11.14
CA CYS A 281 14.02 25.66 -12.54
C CYS A 281 15.28 24.93 -13.01
N SER A 282 15.29 24.42 -14.22
CA SER A 282 16.50 23.83 -14.81
C SER A 282 17.58 24.89 -15.00
N ASN A 283 18.83 24.48 -15.20
CA ASN A 283 19.92 25.42 -15.54
C ASN A 283 20.05 25.67 -17.05
N ASN A 284 19.36 24.86 -17.88
CA ASN A 284 19.46 24.94 -19.32
C ASN A 284 18.50 25.99 -19.86
N LYS A 285 19.01 26.94 -20.66
CA LYS A 285 18.21 28.00 -21.28
C LYS A 285 18.03 27.73 -22.76
N LEU A 286 16.80 27.88 -23.22
CA LEU A 286 16.39 27.71 -24.61
C LEU A 286 16.16 29.05 -25.30
N ASP A 287 16.00 28.96 -26.62
CA ASP A 287 15.95 30.08 -27.54
C ASP A 287 14.61 30.85 -27.50
N ALA A 288 14.47 31.84 -28.39
CA ALA A 288 13.27 32.67 -28.46
C ALA A 288 12.03 31.92 -28.94
N ASP A 289 12.21 30.86 -29.74
CA ASP A 289 11.10 30.04 -30.25
C ASP A 289 10.48 29.23 -29.11
N PHE A 290 11.30 28.57 -28.28
CA PHE A 290 10.80 27.88 -27.09
C PHE A 290 10.09 28.84 -26.12
N LYS A 291 10.63 30.04 -25.88
CA LYS A 291 9.98 31.06 -25.02
C LYS A 291 8.57 31.39 -25.47
N SER A 292 8.36 31.49 -26.79
CA SER A 292 7.03 31.77 -27.35
C SER A 292 6.07 30.61 -27.11
N LYS A 293 6.52 29.38 -27.40
CA LYS A 293 5.74 28.15 -27.18
C LYS A 293 5.38 27.94 -25.71
N LEU A 294 6.34 28.15 -24.80
CA LEU A 294 6.12 28.03 -23.36
C LEU A 294 5.08 29.04 -22.85
N ARG A 295 5.05 30.26 -23.39
CA ARG A 295 4.02 31.24 -23.03
C ARG A 295 2.62 30.75 -23.41
N THR A 296 2.45 30.24 -24.63
CA THR A 296 1.19 29.65 -25.08
C THR A 296 0.81 28.45 -24.23
N LEU A 297 1.77 27.54 -23.97
CA LEU A 297 1.57 26.37 -23.12
C LEU A 297 1.05 26.74 -21.73
N LEU A 298 1.69 27.70 -21.04
CA LEU A 298 1.27 28.11 -19.69
C LEU A 298 -0.12 28.78 -19.71
N PHE A 299 -0.44 29.53 -20.76
CA PHE A 299 -1.79 30.08 -20.95
C PHE A 299 -2.83 28.97 -21.11
N ASP A 300 -2.53 27.93 -21.90
CA ASP A 300 -3.42 26.79 -22.11
C ASP A 300 -3.61 25.98 -20.83
N LEU A 301 -2.55 25.74 -20.06
CA LEU A 301 -2.63 25.06 -18.76
C LEU A 301 -3.55 25.84 -17.80
N SER A 302 -3.35 27.16 -17.69
CA SER A 302 -4.17 28.01 -16.81
C SER A 302 -5.64 28.03 -17.24
N SER A 303 -5.90 28.18 -18.55
CA SER A 303 -7.26 28.26 -19.09
C SER A 303 -8.04 26.95 -19.01
N ASN A 304 -7.34 25.81 -18.96
CA ASN A 304 -7.94 24.48 -18.81
C ASN A 304 -8.02 23.99 -17.36
N ALA A 305 -7.69 24.83 -16.37
CA ALA A 305 -7.83 24.53 -14.95
C ALA A 305 -9.29 24.55 -14.44
N THR A 306 -10.22 24.03 -15.26
CA THR A 306 -11.66 24.00 -15.00
C THR A 306 -12.11 22.74 -14.26
N SER A 307 -11.25 21.72 -14.18
CA SER A 307 -11.53 20.45 -13.49
C SER A 307 -10.48 20.10 -12.45
N ARG A 308 -10.87 19.29 -11.47
CA ARG A 308 -10.00 18.82 -10.37
C ARG A 308 -8.99 17.74 -10.80
N TYR A 309 -9.18 17.16 -11.98
CA TYR A 309 -8.46 15.96 -12.39
C TYR A 309 -7.08 16.25 -12.98
N GLY A 310 -6.76 17.51 -13.24
CA GLY A 310 -5.54 17.93 -13.93
C GLY A 310 -5.72 18.05 -15.44
N PHE A 311 -4.66 18.48 -16.11
CA PHE A 311 -4.62 18.62 -17.56
C PHE A 311 -3.17 18.53 -18.03
N GLN A 312 -2.98 18.00 -19.23
CA GLN A 312 -1.68 17.96 -19.88
C GLN A 312 -1.86 18.32 -21.35
N THR A 313 -0.88 19.03 -21.91
CA THR A 313 -0.87 19.43 -23.32
C THR A 313 0.56 19.70 -23.76
N GLN A 314 0.74 19.89 -25.07
CA GLN A 314 2.00 20.27 -25.65
C GLN A 314 1.81 21.43 -26.63
N GLU A 315 2.82 22.28 -26.74
CA GLU A 315 2.91 23.32 -27.77
C GLU A 315 4.27 23.19 -28.46
N GLY A 316 4.27 22.59 -29.66
CA GLY A 316 5.49 22.24 -30.38
C GLY A 316 6.38 21.28 -29.55
N THR A 317 7.48 21.81 -29.02
CA THR A 317 8.45 21.05 -28.19
C THR A 317 8.27 21.28 -26.70
N ALA A 318 7.35 22.18 -26.28
CA ALA A 318 7.10 22.44 -24.87
C ALA A 318 5.97 21.52 -24.38
N TYR A 319 6.26 20.66 -23.41
CA TYR A 319 5.31 19.74 -22.79
C TYR A 319 4.94 20.26 -21.41
N GLY A 320 3.65 20.24 -21.06
CA GLY A 320 3.14 20.81 -19.82
C GLY A 320 2.05 19.96 -19.19
N LEU A 321 2.03 19.98 -17.87
CA LEU A 321 1.11 19.19 -17.04
C LEU A 321 0.85 19.97 -15.76
N PHE A 322 -0.39 19.97 -15.30
CA PHE A 322 -0.69 20.28 -13.91
C PHE A 322 -1.62 19.24 -13.30
N ARG A 323 -1.55 19.14 -11.96
CA ARG A 323 -2.50 18.41 -11.15
C ARG A 323 -2.98 19.29 -10.00
N CYS A 324 -4.24 19.12 -9.64
CA CYS A 324 -4.80 19.64 -8.41
C CYS A 324 -5.02 18.49 -7.44
N ARG A 325 -5.05 18.81 -6.15
CA ARG A 325 -5.62 17.91 -5.15
C ARG A 325 -7.07 17.60 -5.51
N ILE A 326 -7.49 16.36 -5.32
CA ILE A 326 -8.83 15.95 -5.76
C ILE A 326 -9.91 16.40 -4.77
N ASP A 327 -9.52 16.60 -3.51
CA ASP A 327 -10.38 16.99 -2.40
C ASP A 327 -10.63 18.51 -2.28
N ILE A 328 -10.22 19.31 -3.28
CA ILE A 328 -10.50 20.75 -3.30
C ILE A 328 -11.54 21.11 -4.37
N PRO A 329 -12.35 22.17 -4.17
CA PRO A 329 -13.26 22.68 -5.20
C PRO A 329 -12.52 23.09 -6.48
N ALA A 330 -13.19 22.97 -7.64
CA ALA A 330 -12.63 23.38 -8.93
C ALA A 330 -12.16 24.84 -8.96
N ARG A 331 -12.86 25.74 -8.25
CA ARG A 331 -12.48 27.16 -8.12
C ARG A 331 -11.10 27.34 -7.48
N LEU A 332 -10.78 26.56 -6.44
CA LEU A 332 -9.48 26.63 -5.77
C LEU A 332 -8.37 26.00 -6.61
N CYS A 333 -8.71 24.97 -7.38
CA CYS A 333 -7.81 24.41 -8.38
C CYS A 333 -7.44 25.47 -9.44
N GLU A 334 -8.45 26.13 -10.03
CA GLU A 334 -8.24 27.22 -11.01
C GLU A 334 -7.33 28.32 -10.46
N GLN A 335 -7.63 28.82 -9.25
CA GLN A 335 -6.83 29.83 -8.58
C GLN A 335 -5.39 29.35 -8.32
N CYS A 336 -5.21 28.08 -7.92
CA CYS A 336 -3.90 27.50 -7.66
C CYS A 336 -3.06 27.41 -8.94
N ILE A 337 -3.65 26.93 -10.05
CA ILE A 337 -2.94 26.83 -11.33
C ILE A 337 -2.56 28.21 -11.86
N LYS A 338 -3.47 29.19 -11.74
CA LYS A 338 -3.16 30.57 -12.12
C LYS A 338 -1.98 31.14 -11.32
N ASN A 339 -2.00 30.99 -9.99
CA ASN A 339 -0.90 31.41 -9.13
C ASN A 339 0.41 30.67 -9.47
N ALA A 340 0.33 29.38 -9.82
CA ALA A 340 1.46 28.58 -10.22
C ALA A 340 2.05 29.05 -11.56
N THR A 341 1.23 29.31 -12.58
CA THR A 341 1.68 29.82 -13.88
C THR A 341 2.30 31.21 -13.78
N ASP A 342 1.71 32.10 -12.98
CA ASP A 342 2.23 33.45 -12.77
C ASP A 342 3.58 33.41 -12.05
N ARG A 343 3.66 32.64 -10.96
CA ARG A 343 4.89 32.53 -10.16
C ARG A 343 6.00 31.79 -10.88
N ILE A 344 5.74 30.68 -11.56
CA ILE A 344 6.79 29.97 -12.31
C ILE A 344 7.33 30.84 -13.45
N THR A 345 6.47 31.67 -14.08
CA THR A 345 6.91 32.66 -15.08
C THR A 345 7.75 33.77 -14.48
N SER A 346 7.44 34.23 -13.27
CA SER A 346 8.23 35.26 -12.57
C SER A 346 9.58 34.72 -12.10
N ASP A 347 9.57 33.57 -11.43
CA ASP A 347 10.72 33.07 -10.67
C ASP A 347 11.70 32.30 -11.57
N CYS A 348 11.19 31.51 -12.53
CA CYS A 348 12.01 30.86 -13.54
C CYS A 348 12.15 31.74 -14.80
N GLY A 349 11.14 32.52 -15.19
CA GLY A 349 11.13 33.10 -16.52
C GLY A 349 10.83 32.07 -17.61
N LEU A 350 10.70 32.53 -18.84
CA LEU A 350 10.30 31.67 -19.97
C LEU A 350 11.47 31.01 -20.71
N ALA A 351 12.70 31.20 -20.21
CA ALA A 351 13.91 30.75 -20.89
C ALA A 351 14.34 29.34 -20.48
N TYR A 352 13.98 28.85 -19.29
CA TYR A 352 14.47 27.56 -18.83
C TYR A 352 13.75 26.41 -19.51
N ALA A 353 14.51 25.37 -19.84
CA ALA A 353 14.01 24.20 -20.55
C ALA A 353 12.94 23.43 -19.75
N GLU A 354 13.08 23.40 -18.42
CA GLU A 354 12.24 22.59 -17.55
C GLU A 354 12.02 23.34 -16.23
N ALA A 355 10.83 23.21 -15.65
CA ALA A 355 10.58 23.66 -14.30
C ALA A 355 9.39 22.93 -13.69
N VAL A 356 9.37 22.89 -12.36
CA VAL A 356 8.25 22.36 -11.57
C VAL A 356 7.98 23.31 -10.39
N ILE A 357 6.71 23.49 -10.07
CA ILE A 357 6.25 24.30 -8.94
C ILE A 357 5.18 23.54 -8.15
N TRP A 358 5.29 23.57 -6.82
CA TRP A 358 4.36 22.93 -5.91
C TRP A 358 3.70 23.95 -5.00
N TYR A 359 2.39 23.77 -4.86
CA TYR A 359 1.51 24.47 -3.93
C TYR A 359 0.78 23.42 -3.07
N ASN A 360 0.18 23.87 -1.96
CA ASN A 360 -0.63 23.01 -1.09
C ASN A 360 -1.84 22.38 -1.79
N HIS A 361 -2.30 22.98 -2.90
CA HIS A 361 -3.51 22.61 -3.64
C HIS A 361 -3.24 22.04 -5.04
N CYS A 362 -2.07 22.27 -5.60
CA CYS A 362 -1.74 21.87 -6.96
C CYS A 362 -0.23 21.79 -7.19
N TRP A 363 0.17 21.15 -8.27
CA TRP A 363 1.51 21.29 -8.82
C TRP A 363 1.46 21.37 -10.34
N LEU A 364 2.42 22.08 -10.92
CA LEU A 364 2.55 22.28 -12.35
C LEU A 364 4.00 22.04 -12.76
N ARG A 365 4.21 21.43 -13.91
CA ARG A 365 5.54 21.25 -14.51
C ARG A 365 5.52 21.39 -16.02
N TYR A 366 6.65 21.78 -16.57
CA TYR A 366 6.90 21.77 -18.00
C TYR A 366 8.33 21.32 -18.31
N SER A 367 8.56 20.88 -19.55
CA SER A 367 9.87 20.48 -20.07
C SER A 367 9.90 20.64 -21.60
N ASP A 368 11.10 20.70 -22.17
CA ASP A 368 11.36 20.57 -23.60
C ASP A 368 11.43 19.10 -24.07
N ARG A 369 11.27 18.16 -23.13
CA ARG A 369 11.19 16.72 -23.36
C ARG A 369 9.80 16.21 -23.03
N ASN A 370 9.36 15.21 -23.79
CA ASN A 370 8.12 14.51 -23.47
C ASN A 370 8.34 13.65 -22.22
N PHE A 371 7.67 14.02 -21.13
CA PHE A 371 7.70 13.29 -19.86
C PHE A 371 6.38 12.59 -19.52
N PHE A 372 5.40 12.61 -20.44
CA PHE A 372 4.11 11.96 -20.20
C PHE A 372 4.29 10.46 -19.99
N SER A 373 3.53 9.92 -19.04
CA SER A 373 3.53 8.54 -18.58
C SER A 373 4.87 8.04 -18.03
N ALA A 374 5.85 8.94 -17.83
CA ALA A 374 7.15 8.63 -17.26
C ALA A 374 7.22 9.04 -15.78
N VAL A 375 7.85 8.19 -14.96
CA VAL A 375 8.10 8.49 -13.55
C VAL A 375 9.38 9.30 -13.43
N GLU A 376 9.24 10.52 -12.95
CA GLU A 376 10.34 11.38 -12.52
C GLU A 376 10.25 11.62 -11.01
N THR A 377 11.36 11.36 -10.32
CA THR A 377 11.54 11.52 -8.87
C THR A 377 12.41 12.72 -8.49
N SER A 378 12.96 13.43 -9.49
CA SER A 378 13.84 14.58 -9.33
C SER A 378 13.38 15.74 -10.23
N PRO A 379 13.41 17.00 -9.75
CA PRO A 379 13.85 17.41 -8.42
C PRO A 379 12.86 17.01 -7.33
N ARG A 380 13.38 16.66 -6.14
CA ARG A 380 12.56 16.30 -4.97
C ARG A 380 12.49 17.46 -3.98
N PHE A 381 11.30 17.70 -3.44
CA PHE A 381 11.13 18.52 -2.24
C PHE A 381 10.69 17.63 -1.09
N GLY A 382 11.35 17.75 0.06
CA GLY A 382 10.99 17.02 1.27
C GLY A 382 10.90 17.98 2.44
N ASN A 383 9.84 17.87 3.23
CA ASN A 383 9.70 18.59 4.47
C ASN A 383 9.27 17.59 5.54
N LEU A 384 10.28 17.00 6.17
CA LEU A 384 10.19 15.98 7.21
C LEU A 384 10.94 16.49 8.44
N ASN A 385 10.46 16.18 9.63
CA ASN A 385 11.15 16.56 10.86
C ASN A 385 12.22 15.50 11.21
N MET A 386 13.48 15.91 11.18
CA MET A 386 14.64 15.02 11.31
C MET A 386 15.27 15.15 12.69
N SER A 387 15.62 14.01 13.31
CA SER A 387 16.26 13.93 14.61
C SER A 387 17.23 12.76 14.68
N ASN A 388 18.53 13.07 14.80
CA ASN A 388 19.56 12.05 14.99
C ASN A 388 19.66 11.56 16.44
N SER A 389 19.17 12.34 17.41
CA SER A 389 19.26 12.00 18.84
C SER A 389 18.02 11.30 19.36
N SER A 390 16.89 11.45 18.68
CA SER A 390 15.59 10.93 19.13
C SER A 390 14.72 10.61 17.91
N PRO A 391 15.06 9.58 17.12
CA PRO A 391 14.18 9.09 16.07
C PRO A 391 12.89 8.54 16.69
N ILE A 392 11.85 8.44 15.87
CA ILE A 392 10.61 7.76 16.27
C ILE A 392 10.90 6.29 16.60
N GLN A 393 10.08 5.72 17.48
CA GLN A 393 10.19 4.31 17.86
C GLN A 393 10.06 3.38 16.65
N SER A 394 10.77 2.25 16.69
CA SER A 394 10.77 1.25 15.62
C SER A 394 9.37 0.71 15.33
N SER A 395 8.55 0.51 16.37
CA SER A 395 7.15 0.11 16.29
C SER A 395 6.32 1.09 15.47
N VAL A 396 6.35 2.38 15.82
CA VAL A 396 5.67 3.46 15.08
C VAL A 396 6.17 3.56 13.65
N ALA A 397 7.49 3.49 13.43
CA ALA A 397 8.07 3.57 12.10
C ALA A 397 7.55 2.44 11.20
N SER A 398 7.53 1.20 11.70
CA SER A 398 7.07 0.03 10.96
C SER A 398 5.56 0.04 10.69
N GLU A 399 4.74 0.54 11.60
CA GLU A 399 3.30 0.68 11.39
C GLU A 399 2.99 1.76 10.35
N LEU A 400 3.65 2.93 10.49
CA LEU A 400 3.50 4.03 9.57
C LEU A 400 3.92 3.63 8.15
N SER A 401 5.13 3.12 7.98
CA SER A 401 5.65 2.71 6.66
C SER A 401 4.80 1.63 5.98
N ASN A 402 4.32 0.62 6.73
CA ASN A 402 3.44 -0.41 6.20
C ASN A 402 2.10 0.20 5.75
N GLN A 403 1.56 1.17 6.49
CA GLN A 403 0.35 1.87 6.09
C GLN A 403 0.59 2.77 4.86
N LEU A 404 1.71 3.50 4.81
CA LEU A 404 2.09 4.29 3.63
C LEU A 404 2.24 3.39 2.39
N ALA A 405 2.83 2.19 2.53
CA ALA A 405 2.95 1.23 1.44
C ALA A 405 1.58 0.73 0.95
N LYS A 406 0.64 0.46 1.87
CA LYS A 406 -0.77 0.13 1.51
C LYS A 406 -1.41 1.27 0.72
N VAL A 407 -1.27 2.53 1.18
CA VAL A 407 -1.77 3.71 0.46
C VAL A 407 -1.11 3.86 -0.92
N ALA A 408 0.19 3.59 -1.04
CA ALA A 408 0.90 3.63 -2.32
C ALA A 408 0.29 2.65 -3.35
N THR A 409 0.06 1.40 -2.94
CA THR A 409 -0.61 0.39 -3.78
C THR A 409 -2.04 0.79 -4.14
N MET A 410 -2.83 1.22 -3.15
CA MET A 410 -4.21 1.66 -3.39
C MET A 410 -4.29 2.86 -4.34
N THR A 411 -3.38 3.84 -4.19
CA THR A 411 -3.32 5.02 -5.07
C THR A 411 -3.03 4.60 -6.50
N GLY A 412 -2.11 3.64 -6.71
CA GLY A 412 -1.84 3.05 -8.02
C GLY A 412 -3.08 2.39 -8.64
N ASN A 413 -3.85 1.64 -7.84
CA ASN A 413 -5.02 0.90 -8.30
C ASN A 413 -6.27 1.77 -8.53
N THR A 414 -6.30 2.98 -7.98
CA THR A 414 -7.45 3.88 -8.14
C THR A 414 -7.36 4.64 -9.47
N ASP A 415 -8.49 4.80 -10.15
CA ASP A 415 -8.54 5.46 -11.47
C ASP A 415 -8.06 6.91 -11.43
N ASN A 416 -8.45 7.66 -10.40
CA ASN A 416 -8.09 9.08 -10.25
C ASN A 416 -6.67 9.30 -9.67
N LYS A 417 -5.96 8.23 -9.33
CA LYS A 417 -4.62 8.25 -8.72
C LYS A 417 -4.53 9.09 -7.45
N PHE A 418 -5.57 9.06 -6.62
CA PHE A 418 -5.65 9.80 -5.36
C PHE A 418 -6.31 8.94 -4.28
N VAL A 419 -5.65 8.81 -3.14
CA VAL A 419 -6.18 8.10 -1.97
C VAL A 419 -5.87 8.90 -0.71
N THR A 420 -6.86 8.98 0.16
CA THR A 420 -6.69 9.41 1.55
C THR A 420 -6.95 8.23 2.48
N ASP A 421 -6.21 8.14 3.57
CA ASP A 421 -6.40 7.11 4.59
C ASP A 421 -6.27 7.71 6.00
N GLU A 422 -7.10 7.22 6.91
CA GLU A 422 -7.12 7.61 8.32
C GLU A 422 -7.34 6.39 9.24
N SER A 423 -7.02 5.21 8.73
CA SER A 423 -7.25 3.94 9.42
C SER A 423 -6.16 3.63 10.45
N LEU A 424 -4.96 4.18 10.29
CA LEU A 424 -3.87 3.99 11.25
C LEU A 424 -4.10 4.81 12.54
N ARG A 425 -4.22 4.07 13.65
CA ARG A 425 -4.25 4.60 15.02
C ARG A 425 -2.93 4.22 15.70
N LEU A 426 -2.17 5.21 16.17
CA LEU A 426 -0.93 4.96 16.92
C LEU A 426 -1.21 4.69 18.40
N ASN A 427 -2.29 5.29 18.91
CA ASN A 427 -2.81 5.11 20.26
C ASN A 427 -4.26 5.63 20.30
N ASP A 428 -4.89 5.60 21.48
CA ASP A 428 -6.28 6.05 21.68
C ASP A 428 -6.53 7.53 21.36
N LYS A 429 -5.46 8.35 21.26
CA LYS A 429 -5.53 9.79 21.07
C LYS A 429 -5.08 10.24 19.68
N GLN A 430 -4.15 9.52 19.07
CA GLN A 430 -3.47 9.94 17.85
C GLN A 430 -3.80 9.01 16.69
N ARG A 431 -4.22 9.63 15.60
CA ARG A 431 -4.54 9.04 14.31
C ARG A 431 -3.63 9.65 13.26
N VAL A 432 -3.17 8.84 12.32
CA VAL A 432 -2.41 9.32 11.17
C VAL A 432 -3.37 9.58 10.01
N TYR A 433 -3.29 10.76 9.42
CA TYR A 433 -3.95 11.13 8.17
C TYR A 433 -2.93 11.03 7.05
N ILE A 434 -3.20 10.24 6.02
CA ILE A 434 -2.29 9.99 4.91
C ILE A 434 -2.99 10.41 3.61
N LEU A 435 -2.22 11.00 2.70
CA LEU A 435 -2.64 11.31 1.33
C LEU A 435 -1.54 10.87 0.36
N GLY A 436 -1.91 10.00 -0.58
CA GLY A 436 -1.10 9.63 -1.73
C GLY A 436 -1.74 10.15 -3.01
N GLN A 437 -0.94 10.80 -3.86
CA GLN A 437 -1.40 11.24 -5.18
C GLN A 437 -0.30 11.08 -6.22
N CYS A 438 -0.64 10.58 -7.40
CA CYS A 438 0.28 10.50 -8.54
C CYS A 438 -0.23 11.31 -9.72
N SER A 439 0.60 11.57 -10.72
CA SER A 439 0.15 12.03 -12.04
C SER A 439 -0.80 11.03 -12.70
N SER A 440 -1.79 11.52 -13.45
CA SER A 440 -2.98 10.75 -13.86
C SER A 440 -2.71 9.90 -15.10
N ASP A 441 -1.71 10.30 -15.87
CA ASP A 441 -1.14 9.64 -17.02
C ASP A 441 -0.21 8.47 -16.65
N LEU A 442 0.04 8.24 -15.35
CA LEU A 442 0.83 7.11 -14.89
C LEU A 442 -0.01 5.83 -14.83
N SER A 443 0.60 4.73 -15.29
CA SER A 443 0.06 3.39 -15.06
C SER A 443 -0.06 3.08 -13.56
N THR A 444 -0.84 2.05 -13.23
CA THR A 444 -0.95 1.52 -11.86
C THR A 444 0.42 1.27 -11.21
N ASN A 445 1.31 0.56 -11.92
CA ASN A 445 2.65 0.24 -11.42
C ASN A 445 3.55 1.48 -11.34
N SER A 446 3.45 2.40 -12.30
CA SER A 446 4.22 3.64 -12.30
C SER A 446 3.84 4.54 -11.11
N CYS A 447 2.55 4.68 -10.82
CA CYS A 447 2.06 5.45 -9.68
C CYS A 447 2.45 4.80 -8.34
N SER A 448 2.14 3.50 -8.17
CA SER A 448 2.53 2.78 -6.96
C SER A 448 4.04 2.80 -6.76
N GLY A 449 4.82 2.62 -7.83
CA GLY A 449 6.27 2.66 -7.79
C GLY A 449 6.83 4.03 -7.41
N CYS A 450 6.22 5.12 -7.88
CA CYS A 450 6.62 6.48 -7.50
C CYS A 450 6.44 6.72 -5.99
N LEU A 451 5.28 6.36 -5.44
CA LEU A 451 5.01 6.50 -4.01
C LEU A 451 5.86 5.54 -3.17
N SER A 452 6.09 4.32 -3.64
CA SER A 452 6.99 3.38 -2.96
C SER A 452 8.45 3.87 -2.96
N ASP A 453 8.90 4.54 -4.02
CA ASP A 453 10.23 5.17 -4.06
C ASP A 453 10.35 6.29 -3.03
N VAL A 454 9.29 7.10 -2.84
CA VAL A 454 9.25 8.08 -1.75
C VAL A 454 9.47 7.39 -0.40
N ILE A 455 8.73 6.30 -0.14
CA ILE A 455 8.77 5.57 1.12
C ILE A 455 10.14 4.92 1.36
N GLY A 456 10.74 4.30 0.34
CA GLY A 456 12.00 3.57 0.47
C GLY A 456 13.27 4.42 0.32
N THR A 457 13.18 5.62 -0.26
CA THR A 457 14.38 6.39 -0.65
C THR A 457 14.36 7.86 -0.22
N ALA A 458 13.19 8.47 -0.05
CA ALA A 458 13.08 9.88 0.32
C ALA A 458 12.73 10.11 1.78
N ILE A 459 12.11 9.13 2.45
CA ILE A 459 11.90 9.15 3.90
C ILE A 459 13.09 8.49 4.60
N PRO A 460 13.96 9.26 5.29
CA PRO A 460 15.08 8.73 6.06
C PRO A 460 14.61 8.14 7.39
N TRP A 461 14.10 6.91 7.36
CA TRP A 461 13.48 6.24 8.52
C TRP A 461 14.34 6.18 9.78
N SER A 462 15.66 6.02 9.64
CA SER A 462 16.60 5.95 10.77
C SER A 462 16.76 7.26 11.54
N SER A 463 16.32 8.38 10.97
CA SER A 463 16.46 9.72 11.55
C SER A 463 15.16 10.52 11.54
N LEU A 464 14.02 9.91 11.20
CA LEU A 464 12.71 10.57 11.27
C LEU A 464 12.36 10.82 12.74
N GLY A 465 12.22 12.09 13.13
CA GLY A 465 12.08 12.50 14.54
C GLY A 465 10.65 12.66 15.04
N SER A 466 9.67 12.78 14.13
CA SER A 466 8.26 12.87 14.49
C SER A 466 7.37 12.29 13.39
N VAL A 467 6.15 11.92 13.74
CA VAL A 467 5.15 11.51 12.74
C VAL A 467 4.59 12.75 12.07
N GLY A 468 4.94 12.90 10.80
CA GLY A 468 4.34 13.85 9.88
C GLY A 468 5.32 14.36 8.83
N GLY A 469 4.76 14.99 7.81
CA GLY A 469 5.47 15.69 6.76
C GLY A 469 5.10 15.23 5.36
N ARG A 470 5.86 15.73 4.39
CA ARG A 470 5.56 15.55 2.96
C ARG A 470 6.80 15.37 2.12
N VAL A 471 6.65 14.59 1.05
CA VAL A 471 7.63 14.47 -0.03
C VAL A 471 6.90 14.69 -1.35
N LEU A 472 7.45 15.58 -2.16
CA LEU A 472 6.90 15.99 -3.44
C LEU A 472 7.91 15.66 -4.53
N TYR A 473 7.54 14.73 -5.39
CA TYR A 473 8.20 14.47 -6.66
C TYR A 473 7.43 15.17 -7.79
N PRO A 474 8.03 15.30 -8.99
CA PRO A 474 7.31 15.78 -10.17
C PRO A 474 6.14 14.87 -10.58
N SER A 475 6.16 13.61 -10.15
CA SER A 475 5.23 12.57 -10.63
C SER A 475 4.29 12.03 -9.54
N CYS A 476 4.61 12.25 -8.27
CA CYS A 476 3.76 11.86 -7.16
C CYS A 476 4.07 12.67 -5.89
N ILE A 477 3.11 12.67 -4.97
CA ILE A 477 3.17 13.36 -3.69
C ILE A 477 2.68 12.39 -2.62
N LEU A 478 3.41 12.33 -1.52
CA LEU A 478 3.00 11.65 -0.30
C LEU A 478 3.02 12.65 0.85
N ARG A 479 1.92 12.75 1.60
CA ARG A 479 1.83 13.53 2.82
C ARG A 479 1.19 12.69 3.91
N PHE A 480 1.70 12.81 5.13
CA PHE A 480 1.12 12.19 6.31
C PHE A 480 1.25 13.14 7.49
N GLU A 481 0.26 13.19 8.38
CA GLU A 481 0.26 14.07 9.56
C GLU A 481 -0.57 13.45 10.69
N LEU A 482 -0.46 13.99 11.90
CA LEU A 482 -1.31 13.64 13.05
C LEU A 482 -2.55 14.54 13.19
N PHE A 483 -2.72 15.49 12.27
CA PHE A 483 -3.91 16.32 12.14
C PHE A 483 -4.53 16.16 10.74
N GLN A 484 -5.83 16.41 10.61
CA GLN A 484 -6.51 16.31 9.34
C GLN A 484 -6.13 17.50 8.43
N PHE A 485 -5.76 17.23 7.18
CA PHE A 485 -5.37 18.26 6.20
C PHE A 485 -6.08 18.12 4.84
N TYR A 486 -7.11 17.28 4.75
CA TYR A 486 -7.92 17.04 3.56
C TYR A 486 -9.42 16.94 3.89
N ASP A 487 -10.28 17.19 2.90
CA ASP A 487 -11.74 17.11 3.04
C ASP A 487 -12.29 15.79 2.47
N LEU A 488 -12.98 15.02 3.30
CA LEU A 488 -13.58 13.74 2.94
C LEU A 488 -14.96 13.87 2.28
N THR A 489 -15.57 15.06 2.28
CA THR A 489 -16.96 15.26 1.82
C THR A 489 -17.08 15.39 0.30
N LEU A 490 -16.02 15.79 -0.40
CA LEU A 490 -16.02 16.02 -1.85
C LEU A 490 -15.73 14.77 -2.70
N THR A 491 -15.41 13.63 -2.08
CA THR A 491 -14.99 12.37 -2.73
C THR A 491 -16.10 11.34 -2.87
N THR A 492 -17.27 11.50 -2.22
CA THR A 492 -18.45 10.68 -2.53
C THR A 492 -18.98 11.04 -3.92
N PRO A 493 -19.15 10.07 -4.85
CA PRO A 493 -19.83 10.34 -6.11
C PRO A 493 -21.24 10.84 -5.79
N SER A 494 -21.53 12.09 -6.12
CA SER A 494 -22.90 12.61 -6.09
C SER A 494 -23.76 11.65 -6.91
N ALA A 495 -24.74 11.01 -6.27
CA ALA A 495 -25.83 10.39 -7.00
C ALA A 495 -26.37 11.46 -7.98
N GLY A 496 -26.37 11.15 -9.28
CA GLY A 496 -26.83 12.09 -10.29
C GLY A 496 -28.26 12.55 -9.98
N PRO A 497 -28.65 13.77 -10.38
CA PRO A 497 -30.00 14.25 -10.16
C PRO A 497 -31.00 13.28 -10.80
N PRO A 498 -32.16 13.02 -10.17
CA PRO A 498 -33.17 12.16 -10.75
C PRO A 498 -33.60 12.73 -12.11
N PRO A 499 -33.90 11.87 -13.11
CA PRO A 499 -34.31 12.34 -14.42
C PRO A 499 -35.58 13.21 -14.26
N SER A 500 -35.52 14.41 -14.81
CA SER A 500 -36.68 15.30 -14.89
C SER A 500 -37.84 14.57 -15.58
N PRO A 501 -39.08 14.74 -15.08
CA PRO A 501 -40.25 14.15 -15.72
C PRO A 501 -40.41 14.76 -17.12
N GLY A 502 -40.16 13.97 -18.15
CA GLY A 502 -40.47 14.32 -19.53
C GLY A 502 -41.97 14.54 -19.68
N MET A 503 -42.34 15.73 -20.15
CA MET A 503 -43.69 16.02 -20.62
C MET A 503 -43.96 15.30 -21.96
N THR A 504 -45.23 14.90 -22.09
CA THR A 504 -45.97 14.30 -23.21
C THR A 504 -45.68 12.84 -23.55
#